data_AF-A0A6J7TVI9-F1
#
_entry.id   AF-A0A6J7TVI9-F1
#
_cell.length_a   1.000
_cell.length_b   1.000
_cell.length_c   1.000
_cell.angle_alpha   90.00
_cell.angle_beta   90.00
_cell.angle_gamma   90.00
#
_symmetry.space_group_name_H-M   'P 1'
#
loop_
_entity.id
_entity.type
_entity.pdbx_description
1 polymer ?
#
loop_
_entity_poly.entity_id
_entity_poly.type
_entity_poly.pdbx_seq_one_letter_code
_entity_poly.pdbx_strand_id
1 'polypeptide(L)' 'MEKGVSIKAEVRTADRTGVEMEALTSVAVAGLALIDMIKGKDRGAHITDVRVTHKSGGKSGEWNRE' A
#
# COMPACT_ATOMS: atom_id res chain seq x y z
N MET A 1 -20.18 -6.21 -6.34
CA MET A 1 -18.84 -5.66 -6.64
C MET A 1 -18.67 -4.44 -5.78
N GLU A 2 -17.78 -4.47 -4.78
CA GLU A 2 -17.37 -3.24 -4.10
C GLU A 2 -16.71 -2.33 -5.14
N LYS A 3 -17.22 -1.11 -5.28
CA LYS A 3 -16.64 -0.10 -6.16
C LYS A 3 -15.61 0.66 -5.34
N GLY A 4 -14.38 0.75 -5.85
CA GLY A 4 -13.29 1.44 -5.17
C GLY A 4 -12.08 1.64 -6.09
N VAL A 5 -11.03 2.27 -5.55
CA VAL A 5 -9.75 2.46 -6.23
C VAL A 5 -8.72 1.54 -5.59
N SER A 6 -8.09 0.68 -6.39
CA SER A 6 -6.97 -0.15 -5.92
C SER A 6 -5.66 0.62 -6.06
N ILE A 7 -4.86 0.64 -5.00
CA ILE A 7 -3.55 1.29 -4.97
C ILE A 7 -2.49 0.21 -4.73
N LYS A 8 -1.49 0.15 -5.61
CA LYS A 8 -0.34 -0.73 -5.48
C LYS A 8 0.94 0.09 -5.53
N ALA A 9 1.86 -0.17 -4.60
CA ALA A 9 3.21 0.40 -4.60
C ALA A 9 4.25 -0.73 -4.58
N GLU A 10 5.34 -0.54 -5.33
CA GLU A 10 6.50 -1.40 -5.31
C GLU A 10 7.73 -0.57 -4.94
N VAL A 11 8.46 -1.01 -3.92
CA VAL A 11 9.66 -0.34 -3.43
C VAL A 11 10.81 -1.33 -3.45
N ARG A 12 11.99 -0.89 -3.89
CA ARG A 12 13.21 -1.69 -3.95
C ARG A 12 14.36 -0.91 -3.32
N THR A 13 15.20 -1.61 -2.57
CA THR A 13 16.45 -1.06 -2.02
C THR A 13 17.55 -2.11 -2.07
N ALA A 14 18.80 -1.66 -1.92
CA ALA A 14 19.99 -2.51 -1.78
C ALA A 14 20.61 -2.30 -0.39
N ASP A 15 19.82 -2.56 0.67
CA ASP A 15 20.22 -2.38 2.06
C ASP A 15 19.94 -3.64 2.91
N ARG A 16 20.37 -3.62 4.17
CA ARG A 16 20.29 -4.75 5.11
C ARG A 16 18.88 -4.97 5.68
N THR A 17 18.00 -3.98 5.57
CA THR A 17 16.61 -4.01 6.05
C THR A 17 15.63 -4.08 4.88
N GLY A 18 14.49 -4.72 5.11
CA GLY A 18 13.39 -4.71 4.14
C GLY A 18 12.73 -3.32 4.03
N VAL A 19 11.96 -3.14 2.95
CA VAL A 19 11.26 -1.87 2.63
C VAL A 19 9.73 -2.00 2.68
N GLU A 20 9.23 -2.86 3.56
CA GLU A 20 7.80 -3.06 3.73
C GLU A 20 7.09 -1.78 4.19
N MET A 21 7.73 -1.02 5.06
CA MET A 21 7.16 0.22 5.60
C MET A 21 7.05 1.29 4.53
N GLU A 22 8.04 1.42 3.65
CA GLU A 22 8.05 2.36 2.53
C GLU A 22 6.91 2.04 1.56
N ALA A 23 6.68 0.76 1.27
CA ALA A 23 5.57 0.33 0.44
C ALA A 23 4.20 0.60 1.10
N LEU A 24 4.04 0.27 2.38
CA LEU A 24 2.81 0.51 3.14
C LEU A 24 2.49 2.01 3.30
N THR A 25 3.50 2.81 3.62
CA THR A 25 3.37 4.26 3.74
C THR A 25 3.03 4.88 2.39
N SER A 26 3.63 4.42 1.29
CA SER A 26 3.32 4.92 -0.06
C SER A 26 1.84 4.75 -0.41
N VAL A 27 1.27 3.55 -0.21
CA VAL A 27 -0.15 3.33 -0.51
C VAL A 27 -1.07 4.06 0.47
N ALA A 28 -0.69 4.19 1.74
CA ALA A 28 -1.47 4.91 2.74
C ALA A 28 -1.56 6.40 2.41
N VAL A 29 -0.43 7.04 2.09
CA VAL A 29 -0.39 8.46 1.72
C VAL A 29 -1.12 8.71 0.39
N ALA A 30 -0.97 7.81 -0.59
CA ALA A 30 -1.74 7.89 -1.84
C ALA A 30 -3.26 7.78 -1.59
N GLY A 31 -3.70 6.88 -0.71
CA GLY A 31 -5.10 6.76 -0.32
C GLY A 31 -5.63 8.00 0.38
N LEU A 32 -4.84 8.57 1.31
CA LEU A 32 -5.18 9.84 1.98
C LEU A 32 -5.30 10.99 0.99
N ALA A 33 -4.39 11.07 0.01
CA ALA A 33 -4.45 12.08 -1.05
C ALA A 33 -5.71 11.93 -1.91
N LEU A 34 -6.12 10.71 -2.25
CA LEU A 34 -7.37 10.48 -2.98
C LEU A 34 -8.60 10.91 -2.17
N ILE A 35 -8.64 10.56 -0.87
CA ILE A 35 -9.70 11.02 0.03
C ILE A 35 -9.73 12.55 0.07
N ASP A 36 -8.57 13.20 0.14
CA ASP A 36 -8.49 14.66 0.12
C ASP A 36 -9.15 15.25 -1.13
N MET A 37 -8.96 14.63 -2.29
CA MET A 37 -9.55 15.09 -3.56
C MET A 37 -11.07 14.86 -3.65
N ILE A 38 -11.64 13.87 -2.94
CA ILE A 38 -13.06 13.50 -3.07
C ILE A 38 -13.91 13.80 -1.83
N LYS A 39 -13.31 14.18 -0.69
CA LYS A 39 -14.00 14.37 0.61
C LYS A 39 -15.19 15.33 0.56
N GLY A 40 -15.22 16.25 -0.40
CA GLY A 40 -16.37 17.15 -0.62
C GLY A 40 -17.58 16.47 -1.29
N LYS A 41 -17.36 15.41 -2.06
CA LYS A 41 -18.38 14.64 -2.78
C LYS A 41 -18.81 13.39 -2.03
N ASP A 42 -17.85 12.70 -1.41
CA ASP A 42 -18.08 11.49 -0.62
C ASP A 42 -17.37 11.60 0.73
N ARG A 43 -18.16 11.74 1.80
CA ARG A 43 -17.67 11.82 3.18
C ARG A 43 -17.47 10.45 3.83
N GLY A 44 -17.97 9.38 3.22
CA GLY A 44 -17.83 8.00 3.69
C GLY A 44 -16.62 7.27 3.10
N ALA A 45 -15.84 7.95 2.25
CA ALA A 45 -14.61 7.41 1.69
C ALA A 45 -13.65 6.99 2.81
N HIS A 46 -13.20 5.74 2.75
CA HIS A 46 -12.32 5.14 3.73
C HIS A 46 -11.27 4.27 3.03
N ILE A 47 -10.14 4.06 3.71
CA ILE A 47 -9.05 3.21 3.22
C ILE A 47 -9.19 1.84 3.90
N THR A 48 -9.20 0.77 3.12
CA THR A 48 -9.15 -0.61 3.60
C THR A 48 -7.91 -1.32 3.08
N ASP A 49 -7.61 -2.50 3.63
CA ASP A 49 -6.65 -3.45 3.03
C ASP A 49 -5.23 -2.90 2.78
N VAL A 50 -4.76 -1.96 3.61
CA VAL A 50 -3.36 -1.47 3.57
C VAL A 50 -2.44 -2.58 4.06
N ARG A 51 -1.78 -3.25 3.11
CA ARG A 51 -1.19 -4.56 3.40
C ARG A 51 -0.11 -4.95 2.38
N VAL A 52 0.96 -5.62 2.82
CA VAL A 52 2.01 -6.15 1.92
C VAL A 52 1.48 -7.37 1.17
N THR A 53 1.62 -7.41 -0.15
CA THR A 53 1.17 -8.56 -0.98
C THR A 53 2.33 -9.43 -1.45
N HIS A 54 3.52 -8.86 -1.57
CA HIS A 54 4.73 -9.51 -2.02
C HIS A 54 5.93 -8.89 -1.32
N LYS A 55 6.89 -9.72 -0.95
CA LYS A 55 8.22 -9.32 -0.50
C LYS A 55 9.24 -10.31 -1.07
N SER A 56 10.39 -9.81 -1.50
CA SER A 56 11.52 -10.64 -1.87
C SER A 56 12.82 -10.06 -1.28
N GLY A 57 13.80 -10.94 -1.06
CA GLY A 57 15.11 -10.58 -0.52
C GLY A 57 15.24 -10.69 1.00
N GLY A 58 16.49 -10.57 1.48
CA GLY A 58 16.86 -10.81 2.86
C GLY A 58 16.87 -12.31 3.24
N LYS A 59 17.14 -12.60 4.52
CA LYS A 59 17.23 -13.98 5.03
C LYS A 59 15.92 -14.77 4.86
N SER A 60 14.78 -14.08 4.82
CA SER A 60 13.46 -14.67 4.72
C SER A 60 13.11 -15.18 3.32
N GLY A 61 13.85 -14.79 2.29
CA GLY A 61 13.57 -15.18 0.90
C GLY A 61 12.35 -14.48 0.31
N GLU A 62 11.72 -15.13 -0.67
CA GLU A 62 10.49 -14.65 -1.30
C GLU A 62 9.25 -15.06 -0.50
N TRP A 63 8.35 -14.10 -0.32
CA TRP A 63 7.07 -14.28 0.35
C TRP A 63 5.96 -13.61 -0.47
N ASN A 64 4.90 -14.36 -0.70
CA ASN A 64 3.67 -13.88 -1.34
C ASN A 64 2.51 -14.12 -0.37
N ARG A 65 1.59 -13.17 -0.29
CA ARG A 65 0.36 -13.35 0.49
C ARG A 65 -0.61 -14.26 -0.26
N GLU A 66 -1.15 -15.27 0.42
CA GLU A 66 -2.28 -16.10 -0.06
C GLU A 66 -3.59 -15.30 -0.17
#